data_AF-A0A9D6PMC4-F1
#
_entry.id   AF-A0A9D6PMC4-F1
#
_cell.length_a   1.000
_cell.length_b   1.000
_cell.length_c   1.000
_cell.angle_alpha   90.00
_cell.angle_beta   90.00
_cell.angle_gamma   90.00
#
_symmetry.space_group_name_H-M   'P 1'
#
loop_
_entity.id
_entity.type
_entity.pdbx_description
1 polymer ?
#
loop_
_entity_poly.entity_id
_entity_poly.type
_entity_poly.pdbx_seq_one_letter_code
_entity_poly.pdbx_strand_id
1 'polypeptide(L)' 'MRVKGEEALEVVRRELQAIMKRGSKITERDLLRLSAQTGIDYSTVLRIQQELS' A
#
# COMPACT_ATOMS: atom_id res chain seq x y z
N MET A 1 -10.20 17.86 9.09
CA MET A 1 -9.36 17.47 7.93
C MET A 1 -8.93 16.02 8.09
N ARG A 2 -9.82 15.05 7.83
CA ARG A 2 -9.53 13.59 7.88
C ARG A 2 -9.48 12.92 6.49
N VAL A 3 -9.95 13.63 5.47
CA VAL A 3 -10.21 13.10 4.11
C VAL A 3 -8.93 12.64 3.39
N LYS A 4 -7.80 13.33 3.59
CA LYS A 4 -6.53 13.00 2.90
C LYS A 4 -5.93 11.65 3.29
N GLY A 5 -6.16 11.20 4.53
CA GLY A 5 -5.59 9.93 5.03
C GLY A 5 -6.34 8.72 4.49
N GLU A 6 -7.67 8.81 4.39
CA GLU A 6 -8.51 7.73 3.86
C GLU A 6 -8.27 7.50 2.37
N GLU A 7 -8.18 8.57 1.55
CA GLU A 7 -7.83 8.44 0.12
C GLU A 7 -6.46 7.78 -0.08
N ALA A 8 -5.46 8.18 0.70
CA ALA A 8 -4.11 7.61 0.60
C ALA A 8 -4.09 6.12 0.98
N LEU A 9 -4.84 5.72 2.01
CA LEU A 9 -4.98 4.31 2.41
C LEU A 9 -5.69 3.48 1.33
N GLU A 10 -6.70 4.05 0.68
CA GLU A 10 -7.43 3.39 -0.40
C GLU A 10 -6.55 3.19 -1.65
N VAL A 11 -5.70 4.18 -1.96
CA VAL A 11 -4.67 4.07 -3.00
C VAL A 11 -3.68 2.94 -2.69
N VAL A 12 -3.14 2.89 -1.46
CA VAL A 12 -2.24 1.81 -1.03
C VAL A 12 -2.90 0.44 -1.23
N ARG A 13 -4.15 0.29 -0.76
CA ARG A 13 -4.89 -0.97 -0.88
C ARG A 13 -5.10 -1.38 -2.35
N ARG A 14 -5.48 -0.45 -3.22
CA ARG A 14 -5.67 -0.70 -4.66
C ARG A 14 -4.38 -1.15 -5.34
N GLU A 15 -3.27 -0.46 -5.07
CA GLU A 15 -1.98 -0.78 -5.71
C GLU A 15 -1.46 -2.15 -5.27
N LEU A 16 -1.55 -2.47 -3.97
CA LEU A 16 -1.16 -3.80 -3.47
C LEU A 16 -1.99 -4.91 -4.10
N GLN A 17 -3.31 -4.73 -4.19
CA GLN A 17 -4.20 -5.67 -4.88
C GLN A 17 -3.87 -5.81 -6.37
N ALA A 18 -3.49 -4.71 -7.03
CA ALA A 18 -3.10 -4.75 -8.45
C ALA A 18 -1.80 -5.55 -8.66
N ILE A 19 -0.82 -5.44 -7.76
CA ILE A 19 0.41 -6.24 -7.78
C ILE A 19 0.09 -7.73 -7.58
N MET A 20 -0.74 -8.06 -6.59
CA MET A 20 -1.16 -9.44 -6.32
C MET A 20 -1.93 -10.06 -7.50
N LYS A 21 -2.85 -9.30 -8.12
CA LYS A 21 -3.61 -9.75 -9.30
C LYS A 21 -2.73 -10.05 -10.51
N ARG A 22 -1.55 -9.42 -10.61
CA ARG A 22 -0.55 -9.73 -11.65
C ARG A 22 0.23 -11.02 -11.36
N GLY A 23 -0.07 -11.74 -10.28
CA GLY A 23 0.64 -12.95 -9.85
C GLY A 23 2.07 -12.68 -9.36
N SER A 24 2.42 -11.40 -9.14
CA SER A 24 3.74 -11.01 -8.66
C SER A 24 3.73 -10.97 -7.13
N LYS A 25 4.80 -11.50 -6.52
CA LYS A 25 5.03 -11.34 -5.08
C LYS A 25 5.32 -9.87 -4.79
N ILE A 26 4.62 -9.29 -3.82
CA ILE A 26 4.90 -7.92 -3.37
C ILE A 26 6.30 -7.90 -2.74
N THR A 27 7.14 -7.00 -3.23
CA THR A 27 8.51 -6.84 -2.71
C THR A 27 8.59 -5.66 -1.74
N GLU A 28 9.61 -5.66 -0.87
CA GLU A 28 9.89 -4.53 0.02
C GLU A 28 10.06 -3.21 -0.75
N ARG A 29 10.65 -3.26 -1.95
CA ARG A 29 10.76 -2.09 -2.84
C ARG A 29 9.40 -1.50 -3.21
N ASP A 30 8.40 -2.33 -3.45
CA ASP A 30 7.06 -1.86 -3.81
C ASP A 30 6.37 -1.18 -2.62
N LEU A 31 6.54 -1.74 -1.42
CA LEU A 31 6.03 -1.15 -0.18
C LEU A 31 6.68 0.20 0.13
N LEU A 32 8.02 0.30 0.00
CA LEU A 32 8.76 1.54 0.18
C LEU A 32 8.33 2.60 -0.85
N ARG A 33 8.14 2.20 -2.11
CA ARG A 33 7.63 3.09 -3.16
C ARG A 33 6.24 3.63 -2.83
N LEU A 34 5.34 2.77 -2.36
CA LEU A 34 3.98 3.17 -1.98
C LEU A 34 3.97 4.12 -0.78
N SER A 35 4.83 3.87 0.21
CA SER A 35 5.01 4.77 1.35
C SER A 35 5.46 6.17 0.90
N ALA A 36 6.50 6.25 0.06
CA ALA A 36 7.00 7.52 -0.47
C ALA A 36 5.97 8.25 -1.35
N GLN A 37 5.19 7.51 -2.15
CA GLN A 37 4.21 8.09 -3.07
C GLN A 37 2.95 8.62 -2.37
N THR A 38 2.52 7.96 -1.30
CA THR A 38 1.26 8.29 -0.59
C THR A 38 1.47 9.08 0.69
N GLY A 39 2.72 9.16 1.18
CA GLY A 39 3.05 9.73 2.48
C GLY A 39 2.58 8.88 3.67
N ILE A 40 2.11 7.65 3.42
CA ILE A 40 1.73 6.69 4.46
C ILE A 40 3.00 6.02 4.99
N ASP A 41 3.11 5.85 6.31
CA ASP A 41 4.24 5.17 6.92
C ASP A 41 4.41 3.73 6.41
N TYR A 42 5.67 3.34 6.20
CA TYR A 42 6.01 1.99 5.74
C TYR A 42 5.38 0.88 6.58
N SER A 43 5.36 1.03 7.91
CA SER A 43 4.75 0.06 8.83
C SER A 43 3.24 -0.11 8.58
N THR A 44 2.55 0.98 8.22
CA THR A 44 1.13 0.96 7.87
C THR A 44 0.92 0.27 6.53
N VAL A 45 1.74 0.58 5.53
CA VAL A 45 1.71 -0.09 4.21
C VAL A 45 1.96 -1.59 4.35
N LEU A 46 2.95 -1.98 5.16
CA LEU A 46 3.27 -3.38 5.47
C LEU A 46 2.09 -4.09 6.16
N ARG A 47 1.44 -3.45 7.14
CA ARG A 47 0.25 -4.00 7.79
C ARG A 47 -0.88 -4.26 6.78
N ILE A 48 -1.15 -3.32 5.88
CA ILE A 48 -2.17 -3.48 4.85
C ILE A 48 -1.81 -4.65 3.92
N GLN A 49 -0.54 -4.80 3.55
CA GLN A 49 -0.10 -5.94 2.75
C GLN A 49 -0.35 -7.28 3.46
N GLN A 50 -0.08 -7.35 4.76
CA GLN A 50 -0.33 -8.55 5.57
C GLN A 50 -1.82 -8.87 5.71
N GLU A 51 -2.69 -7.85 5.82
CA GLU A 51 -4.15 -8.02 5.85
C GLU A 51 -4.74 -8.51 4.52
N LEU A 52 -4.06 -8.26 3.39
CA LEU A 52 -4.49 -8.67 2.06
C LEU A 52 -4.01 -10.06 1.65
N SER A 53 -3.04 -10.62 2.39
CA SER A 53 -2.37 -11.88 2.07
C SER A 53 -3.08 -13.09 2.67
#